data_AF-A0A0F9IH52-F1
#
_entry.id   AF-A0A0F9IH52-F1
#
_cell.length_a   1.000
_cell.length_b   1.000
_cell.length_c   1.000
_cell.angle_alpha   90.00
_cell.angle_beta   90.00
_cell.angle_gamma   90.00
#
_symmetry.space_group_name_H-M   'P 1'
#
loop_
_entity.id
_entity.type
_entity.pdbx_description
1 polymer ?
#
loop_
_entity_poly.entity_id
_entity_poly.type
_entity_poly.pdbx_seq_one_letter_code
_entity_poly.pdbx_strand_id
1 'polypeptide(L)' 'MTNKEIEIQMALGTIEPQNLTYEEFNHWSHLTSQHIVRIIKESDEVRWRRRGQRDSE' A
#
# COMPACT_ATOMS: atom_id res chain seq x y z
N MET A 1 1.28 19.15 -7.70
CA MET A 1 1.54 19.09 -6.25
C MET A 1 2.83 18.34 -6.00
N THR A 2 3.43 18.47 -4.82
CA THR A 2 4.51 17.57 -4.42
C THR A 2 3.95 16.18 -4.13
N ASN A 3 4.80 15.16 -4.26
CA ASN A 3 4.49 13.77 -3.92
C ASN A 3 3.85 13.62 -2.53
N LYS A 4 4.43 14.29 -1.52
CA LYS A 4 3.91 14.28 -0.15
C LYS A 4 2.52 14.91 -0.02
N GLU A 5 2.25 15.99 -0.75
CA GLU A 5 0.93 16.62 -0.72
C GLU A 5 -0.14 15.72 -1.33
N ILE A 6 0.20 15.00 -2.41
CA ILE A 6 -0.71 14.02 -3.03
C ILE A 6 -1.03 12.91 -2.04
N GLU A 7 -0.02 12.33 -1.39
CA GLU A 7 -0.21 11.29 -0.37
C GLU A 7 -1.13 11.77 0.76
N ILE A 8 -0.88 12.96 1.31
CA ILE A 8 -1.67 13.53 2.40
C ILE A 8 -3.11 13.78 1.95
N GLN A 9 -3.32 14.42 0.81
CA GLN A 9 -4.66 14.77 0.33
C GLN A 9 -5.48 13.52 -0.05
N MET A 10 -4.83 12.51 -0.63
CA MET A 10 -5.46 11.22 -0.91
C MET A 10 -5.86 10.50 0.39
N ALA A 11 -4.99 10.50 1.40
CA ALA A 11 -5.28 9.91 2.71
C ALA A 11 -6.40 10.65 3.47
N LEU A 12 -6.49 11.97 3.31
CA LEU A 12 -7.54 12.80 3.88
C LEU A 12 -8.85 12.76 3.07
N GLY A 13 -8.86 12.15 1.88
CA GLY A 13 -10.01 12.14 0.98
C GLY A 13 -10.37 13.52 0.42
N THR A 14 -9.44 14.48 0.46
CA THR A 14 -9.65 15.85 -0.05
C THR A 14 -9.41 15.96 -1.55
N ILE A 15 -8.85 14.92 -2.16
CA ILE A 15 -8.70 14.78 -3.60
C ILE A 15 -9.03 13.34 -3.99
N GLU A 16 -9.62 13.17 -5.17
CA GLU A 16 -9.95 11.88 -5.74
C GLU A 16 -8.97 11.54 -6.88
N PRO A 17 -8.69 10.26 -7.16
CA PRO A 17 -7.71 9.86 -8.18
C PRO A 17 -7.95 10.47 -9.56
N GLN A 18 -9.20 10.67 -9.97
CA GLN A 18 -9.55 11.25 -11.27
C GLN A 18 -9.22 12.75 -11.39
N ASN A 19 -8.95 13.42 -10.26
CA ASN A 19 -8.57 14.83 -10.22
C ASN A 19 -7.04 15.01 -10.25
N LEU A 20 -6.26 13.93 -10.25
CA LEU A 20 -4.81 13.95 -10.39
C LEU A 20 -4.42 14.09 -11.86
N THR A 21 -3.31 14.78 -12.10
CA THR A 21 -2.65 14.68 -13.42
C THR A 21 -2.09 13.27 -13.62
N TYR A 22 -1.75 12.94 -14.87
CA TYR A 22 -1.20 11.63 -15.22
C TYR A 22 0.07 11.28 -14.40
N GLU A 23 0.96 12.24 -14.18
CA GLU A 23 2.20 12.02 -13.42
C GLU A 23 1.91 11.78 -11.93
N GLU A 24 1.02 12.58 -11.35
CA GLU A 24 0.60 12.46 -9.95
C GLU A 24 -0.13 11.14 -9.69
N PHE A 25 -1.00 10.73 -10.62
CA PHE A 25 -1.67 9.44 -10.57
C PHE A 25 -0.68 8.28 -10.62
N ASN A 26 0.30 8.33 -11.52
CA ASN A 26 1.33 7.30 -11.62
C ASN A 26 2.17 7.19 -10.35
N HIS A 27 2.52 8.32 -9.73
CA HIS A 27 3.20 8.34 -8.46
C HIS A 27 2.38 7.67 -7.35
N TRP A 28 1.11 8.08 -7.19
CA TRP A 28 0.20 7.49 -6.21
C TRP A 28 -0.06 5.99 -6.44
N SER A 29 -0.24 5.59 -7.70
CA SER A 29 -0.46 4.19 -8.10
C SER A 29 0.77 3.32 -7.79
N HIS A 30 1.96 3.85 -8.00
CA HIS A 30 3.20 3.16 -7.65
C HIS A 30 3.31 2.91 -6.14
N LEU A 31 3.02 3.92 -5.32
CA LEU A 31 3.07 3.81 -3.86
C LEU A 31 2.04 2.82 -3.32
N THR A 32 0.79 2.89 -3.80
CA THR A 32 -0.27 1.97 -3.39
C THR A 32 0.06 0.53 -3.78
N SER A 33 0.64 0.31 -4.97
CA SER A 33 1.11 -1.01 -5.39
C SER A 33 2.21 -1.57 -4.47
N GLN A 34 3.20 -0.75 -4.09
CA GLN A 34 4.23 -1.18 -3.13
C GLN A 34 3.64 -1.53 -1.76
N HIS A 35 2.66 -0.74 -1.29
CA HIS A 35 2.01 -0.97 -0.01
C HIS A 35 1.23 -2.30 0.00
N ILE A 36 0.48 -2.59 -1.06
CA ILE A 36 -0.25 -3.85 -1.22
C ILE A 36 0.69 -5.05 -1.20
N VAL A 37 1.81 -4.97 -1.95
CA VAL A 37 2.81 -6.05 -1.96
C VAL A 37 3.38 -6.30 -0.56
N ARG A 38 3.61 -5.24 0.21
CA ARG A 38 4.10 -5.35 1.59
C ARG A 38 3.10 -6.08 2.49
N ILE A 39 1.83 -5.69 2.44
CA ILE A 39 0.74 -6.33 3.22
C ILE A 39 0.62 -7.81 2.89
N ILE A 40 0.71 -8.18 1.60
CA ILE A 40 0.64 -9.57 1.15
C ILE A 40 1.81 -10.37 1.73
N LYS A 41 3.04 -9.85 1.63
CA LYS A 41 4.23 -10.50 2.19
C LYS A 41 4.15 -10.69 3.71
N GLU A 42 3.74 -9.66 4.44
CA GLU A 42 3.55 -9.73 5.89
C GLU A 42 2.47 -10.75 6.27
N SER A 43 1.38 -10.81 5.50
CA SER A 43 0.30 -11.79 5.70
C SER A 43 0.78 -13.23 5.48
N ASP A 44 1.60 -13.45 4.46
CA ASP A 44 2.20 -14.75 4.20
C ASP A 44 3.21 -15.14 5.28
N GLU A 45 4.07 -14.23 5.73
CA GLU A 45 5.00 -14.49 6.84
C GLU A 45 4.27 -14.88 8.13
N VAL A 46 3.17 -14.18 8.48
CA VAL A 46 2.33 -14.52 9.62
C VAL A 46 1.74 -15.94 9.46
N ARG A 47 1.29 -16.28 8.24
CA ARG A 47 0.75 -17.62 7.94
C ARG A 47 1.81 -18.71 8.06
N TRP A 48 3.05 -18.46 7.62
CA TRP A 48 4.16 -19.40 7.75
C TRP A 48 4.55 -19.64 9.21
N ARG A 49 4.66 -18.58 10.03
CA ARG A 49 4.97 -18.70 11.46
C ARG A 49 3.93 -19.53 12.22
N ARG A 50 2.64 -19.33 11.93
CA ARG A 50 1.55 -20.09 12.55
C ARG A 50 1.55 -21.57 12.17
N ARG A 51 2.02 -21.94 10.97
CA ARG A 51 2.16 -23.34 10.56
C ARG A 51 3.36 -24.02 11.24
N GLY A 52 4.52 -23.37 11.26
CA GLY A 52 5.71 -23.92 11.91
C GLY A 52 5.56 -24.18 13.41
N GLN A 53 4.74 -23.37 14.11
CA GLN A 53 4.41 -23.62 15.52
C GLN A 53 3.44 -24.80 15.73
N ARG A 54 2.56 -25.08 14.77
CA ARG A 54 1.57 -26.15 14.87
C ARG A 54 2.16 -27.54 14.57
N ASP A 55 3.25 -27.58 13.82
CA ASP A 55 3.99 -28.82 13.53
C ASP A 55 5.03 -29.17 14.63
N SER A 56 5.15 -28.33 15.67
CA SER A 56 6.08 -28.52 16.80
C SER A 56 5.37 -28.90 18.13
N GLU A 57 4.04 -29.05 18.11
CA GLU A 57 3.21 -29.62 19.20
C GLU A 57 2.85 -31.07 18.89
#